data_AF-A0A521Z5Y8-F1
#
_entry.id   AF-A0A521Z5Y8-F1
#
_cell.length_a   1.000
_cell.length_b   1.000
_cell.length_c   1.000
_cell.angle_alpha   90.00
_cell.angle_beta   90.00
_cell.angle_gamma   90.00
#
_symmetry.space_group_name_H-M   'P 1'
#
loop_
_entity.id
_entity.type
_entity.pdbx_description
1 polymer ?
#
loop_
_entity_poly.entity_id
_entity_poly.type
_entity_poly.pdbx_seq_one_letter_code
_entity_poly.pdbx_strand_id
1 'polypeptide(L)'
;MPTARRASDVNAGSSRHDEAPLRRSAVRLLALVAAVAAVHLLLTDAVLGHLQGLERGQREPERLSAQYVAEVRLSKPRAAPPPPPPPPPAPQHARKAAPPQPAASQPEPVPSAPEPQAPASAVEQADAASQAASETLAASAPASASAASQAVAAASEPAQPAAVEASAPEVAAASAASQPAADTDRPFGFDWPQATRIRYRLKGNYRGEVHGKAEVEWLRQGLHYQVHVDLDVALVFSRRVSSDGQITASGLAPRHFVEEVKATMFSLRKQRIEFGDEEVTLANGTRVPTRAGLQDEASQFVQLTYEFIRHPERLQAGQTVTLPLVRVRSKKLEPFVYDVMPAEEIQTPMGPVQAFRLAPRPDPSRNSEWILELWFSPQLEYLPVRLRMSNADPAKNIYADLVIERLPERAQAAASAGSQGTPAAR
;
A
#
# COMPACT_ATOMS: atom_id res chain seq x y z
N MET A 1 -86.14 -67.45 -22.12
CA MET A 1 -85.99 -66.75 -20.82
C MET A 1 -84.48 -66.51 -20.61
N PRO A 2 -84.04 -65.32 -20.18
CA PRO A 2 -83.76 -64.22 -21.09
C PRO A 2 -82.37 -63.54 -20.90
N THR A 3 -82.04 -62.68 -21.87
CA THR A 3 -81.41 -61.34 -21.76
C THR A 3 -79.89 -61.11 -21.55
N ALA A 4 -79.40 -60.23 -22.44
CA ALA A 4 -78.46 -59.11 -22.24
C ALA A 4 -76.95 -59.44 -22.27
N ARG A 5 -76.02 -58.63 -22.82
CA ARG A 5 -76.04 -57.26 -23.36
C ARG A 5 -74.71 -57.01 -24.11
N ARG A 6 -74.78 -56.28 -25.23
CA ARG A 6 -73.93 -55.12 -25.64
C ARG A 6 -72.39 -55.23 -25.59
N ALA A 7 -71.76 -55.09 -26.75
CA ALA A 7 -70.58 -54.22 -26.92
C ALA A 7 -70.55 -53.68 -28.36
N SER A 8 -70.43 -52.36 -28.46
CA SER A 8 -70.41 -51.59 -29.70
C SER A 8 -68.94 -51.33 -30.04
N ASP A 9 -68.48 -51.80 -31.20
CA ASP A 9 -67.19 -51.40 -31.73
C ASP A 9 -67.29 -49.96 -32.27
N VAL A 10 -66.66 -49.04 -31.55
CA VAL A 10 -66.37 -47.68 -32.04
C VAL A 10 -65.05 -47.75 -32.79
N ASN A 11 -65.14 -47.70 -34.11
CA ASN A 11 -63.99 -47.57 -34.99
C ASN A 11 -63.39 -46.15 -34.86
N ALA A 12 -62.07 -46.10 -34.73
CA ALA A 12 -61.26 -44.92 -34.49
C ALA A 12 -61.23 -43.99 -35.71
N GLY A 13 -61.75 -42.78 -35.54
CA GLY A 13 -61.52 -41.64 -36.42
C GLY A 13 -60.33 -40.82 -35.94
N SER A 14 -59.21 -40.96 -36.65
CA SER A 14 -57.98 -40.19 -36.47
C SER A 14 -58.18 -38.70 -36.76
N SER A 15 -57.68 -37.84 -35.87
CA SER A 15 -57.30 -36.46 -36.21
C SER A 15 -56.07 -36.04 -35.39
N ARG A 16 -54.89 -36.49 -35.84
CA ARG A 16 -53.59 -35.86 -35.52
C ARG A 16 -53.06 -35.12 -36.74
N HIS A 17 -53.54 -33.90 -36.95
CA HIS A 17 -52.90 -32.80 -37.69
C HIS A 17 -52.88 -31.66 -36.66
N ASP A 18 -51.79 -31.07 -36.16
CA ASP A 18 -50.67 -30.38 -36.79
C ASP A 18 -49.64 -30.07 -35.68
N GLU A 19 -48.45 -30.67 -35.66
CA GLU A 19 -47.39 -30.31 -34.66
C GLU A 19 -45.99 -30.18 -35.27
N ALA A 20 -45.85 -30.35 -36.58
CA ALA A 20 -44.55 -30.45 -37.25
C ALA A 20 -43.81 -29.11 -37.51
N PRO A 21 -44.46 -27.96 -37.82
CA PRO A 21 -43.72 -26.75 -38.19
C PRO A 21 -43.14 -25.99 -36.99
N LEU A 22 -43.82 -25.99 -35.84
CA LEU A 22 -43.40 -25.27 -34.63
C LEU A 22 -42.14 -25.86 -33.99
N ARG A 23 -42.02 -27.20 -33.98
CA ARG A 23 -40.82 -27.89 -33.46
C ARG A 23 -39.55 -27.56 -34.25
N ARG A 24 -39.64 -27.43 -35.58
CA ARG A 24 -38.48 -27.10 -36.43
C ARG A 24 -38.01 -25.66 -36.22
N SER A 25 -38.94 -24.72 -36.05
CA SER A 25 -38.65 -23.32 -35.75
C SER A 25 -38.04 -23.16 -34.35
N ALA A 26 -38.53 -23.89 -33.35
CA ALA A 26 -37.96 -23.90 -32.00
C ALA A 26 -36.53 -24.44 -31.95
N VAL A 27 -36.24 -25.52 -32.69
CA VAL A 27 -34.87 -26.08 -32.79
C VAL A 27 -33.90 -25.10 -33.46
N ARG A 28 -34.35 -24.38 -34.50
CA ARG A 28 -33.53 -23.36 -35.18
C ARG A 28 -33.25 -22.16 -34.27
N LEU A 29 -34.24 -21.72 -33.49
CA LEU A 29 -34.06 -20.64 -32.51
C LEU A 29 -33.08 -21.06 -31.41
N LEU A 30 -33.20 -22.28 -30.87
CA LEU A 30 -32.27 -22.84 -29.89
C LEU A 30 -30.85 -22.93 -30.43
N ALA A 31 -30.68 -23.39 -31.67
CA ALA A 31 -29.37 -23.45 -32.32
C ALA A 31 -28.76 -22.06 -32.51
N LEU A 32 -29.56 -21.04 -32.86
CA LEU A 32 -29.11 -19.67 -32.97
C LEU A 32 -28.68 -19.09 -31.61
N VAL A 33 -29.48 -19.30 -30.56
CA VAL A 33 -29.14 -18.86 -29.19
C VAL A 33 -27.85 -19.52 -28.72
N ALA A 34 -27.70 -20.83 -28.95
CA ALA A 34 -26.47 -21.56 -28.61
C ALA A 34 -25.26 -21.05 -29.39
N ALA A 35 -25.42 -20.75 -30.69
CA ALA A 35 -24.36 -20.18 -31.51
C ALA A 35 -23.95 -18.77 -31.03
N VAL A 36 -24.91 -17.91 -30.72
CA VAL A 36 -24.65 -16.57 -30.19
C VAL A 36 -23.95 -16.66 -28.82
N ALA A 37 -24.40 -17.57 -27.95
CA ALA A 37 -23.74 -17.80 -26.66
C ALA A 37 -22.30 -18.30 -26.84
N ALA A 38 -22.06 -19.23 -27.77
CA ALA A 38 -20.72 -19.70 -28.09
C ALA A 38 -19.82 -18.57 -28.63
N VAL A 39 -20.34 -17.70 -29.49
CA VAL A 39 -19.60 -16.52 -29.97
C VAL A 39 -19.26 -15.57 -28.82
N HIS A 40 -20.20 -15.32 -27.89
CA HIS A 40 -19.92 -14.50 -26.71
C HIS A 40 -18.86 -15.13 -25.80
N LEU A 41 -18.89 -16.45 -25.61
CA LEU A 41 -17.88 -17.17 -24.84
C LEU A 41 -16.50 -17.09 -25.50
N LEU A 42 -16.43 -17.25 -26.83
CA LEU A 42 -15.16 -17.13 -27.56
C LEU A 42 -14.62 -15.69 -27.54
N LEU A 43 -15.50 -14.69 -27.67
CA LEU A 43 -15.11 -13.29 -27.62
C LEU A 43 -14.62 -12.89 -26.22
N THR A 44 -15.32 -13.33 -25.17
CA THR A 44 -14.91 -13.08 -23.78
C THR A 44 -13.59 -13.78 -23.46
N ASP A 45 -13.39 -15.02 -23.93
CA ASP A 45 -12.12 -15.73 -23.78
C ASP A 45 -10.96 -15.02 -24.53
N ALA A 46 -11.20 -14.55 -25.75
CA ALA A 46 -10.21 -13.81 -26.53
C ALA A 46 -9.83 -12.47 -25.87
N VAL A 47 -10.81 -11.72 -25.36
CA VAL A 47 -10.57 -10.47 -24.63
C VAL A 47 -9.83 -10.75 -23.32
N LEU A 48 -10.23 -11.77 -22.57
CA LEU A 48 -9.56 -12.17 -21.34
C LEU A 48 -8.11 -12.61 -21.61
N GLY A 49 -7.88 -13.36 -22.70
CA GLY A 49 -6.55 -13.78 -23.14
C GLY A 49 -5.67 -12.60 -23.54
N HIS A 50 -6.22 -11.58 -24.20
CA HIS A 50 -5.48 -10.37 -24.55
C HIS A 50 -5.12 -9.53 -23.31
N LEU A 51 -6.07 -9.37 -22.38
CA LEU A 51 -5.83 -8.69 -21.09
C LEU A 51 -4.77 -9.43 -20.26
N GLN A 52 -4.83 -10.76 -20.19
CA GLN A 52 -3.80 -11.57 -19.52
C GLN A 52 -2.44 -11.49 -20.24
N GLY A 53 -2.42 -11.38 -21.57
CA GLY A 53 -1.20 -11.20 -22.36
C GLY A 53 -0.49 -9.88 -22.07
N LEU A 54 -1.24 -8.79 -21.88
CA LEU A 54 -0.72 -7.50 -21.43
C LEU A 54 -0.13 -7.59 -20.01
N GLU A 55 -0.73 -8.37 -19.11
CA GLU A 55 -0.19 -8.58 -17.77
C GLU A 55 1.05 -9.48 -17.74
N ARG A 56 1.15 -10.48 -18.63
CA ARG A 56 2.28 -11.44 -18.71
C ARG A 56 3.60 -10.80 -19.17
N GLY A 57 3.55 -9.67 -19.88
CA GLY A 57 4.76 -8.94 -20.31
C GLY A 57 5.50 -8.25 -19.15
N GLN A 58 4.88 -8.15 -17.97
CA GLN A 58 5.44 -7.52 -16.78
C GLN A 58 5.69 -8.59 -15.72
N ARG A 59 6.89 -9.19 -15.74
CA ARG A 59 7.32 -10.15 -14.73
C ARG A 59 7.42 -9.45 -13.37
N GLU A 60 6.69 -9.95 -12.39
CA GLU A 60 6.88 -9.50 -11.00
C GLU A 60 8.29 -9.88 -10.54
N PRO A 61 8.98 -9.00 -9.79
CA PRO A 61 10.27 -9.32 -9.20
C PRO A 61 10.18 -10.58 -8.34
N GLU A 62 11.19 -11.44 -8.41
CA GLU A 62 11.27 -12.62 -7.54
C GLU A 62 11.40 -12.16 -6.08
N ARG A 63 10.52 -12.68 -5.21
CA ARG A 63 10.52 -12.31 -3.79
C ARG A 63 11.78 -12.85 -3.11
N LEU A 64 12.56 -11.95 -2.52
CA LEU A 64 13.71 -12.29 -1.68
C LEU A 64 13.24 -13.06 -0.43
N SER A 65 14.14 -13.82 0.19
CA SER A 65 13.83 -14.54 1.43
C SER A 65 14.96 -14.40 2.44
N ALA A 66 14.60 -14.40 3.72
CA ALA A 66 15.54 -14.26 4.82
C ALA A 66 15.15 -15.14 6.00
N GLN A 67 16.16 -15.49 6.81
CA GLN A 67 15.96 -16.17 8.10
C GLN A 67 16.17 -15.17 9.23
N TYR A 68 15.19 -15.08 10.13
CA TYR A 68 15.19 -14.15 11.26
C TYR A 68 15.69 -14.84 12.51
N VAL A 69 16.81 -14.37 13.06
CA VAL A 69 17.48 -15.04 14.19
C VAL A 69 17.90 -14.07 15.30
N ALA A 70 17.62 -12.77 15.14
CA ALA A 70 17.89 -11.75 16.15
C ALA A 70 16.68 -10.83 16.34
N GLU A 71 16.58 -10.19 17.50
CA GLU A 71 15.61 -9.15 17.79
C GLU A 71 16.32 -7.81 18.04
N VAL A 72 15.70 -6.72 17.59
CA VAL A 72 16.15 -5.36 17.88
C VAL A 72 16.01 -5.11 19.38
N ARG A 73 17.08 -4.60 20.00
CA ARG A 73 17.10 -4.31 21.42
C ARG A 73 16.42 -2.98 21.70
N LEU A 74 15.46 -2.98 22.62
CA LEU A 74 14.91 -1.73 23.15
C LEU A 74 16.00 -0.99 23.95
N SER A 75 16.39 0.18 23.45
CA SER A 75 17.32 1.05 24.17
C SER A 75 16.59 1.92 25.20
N LYS A 76 17.32 2.44 26.18
CA LYS A 76 16.76 3.35 27.19
C LYS A 76 16.26 4.62 26.51
N PRO A 77 15.12 5.20 26.93
CA PRO A 77 14.67 6.50 26.41
C PRO A 77 15.79 7.52 26.57
N ARG A 78 16.20 8.14 25.46
CA ARG A 78 17.13 9.26 25.51
C ARG A 78 16.39 10.41 26.17
N ALA A 79 16.84 10.86 27.33
CA ALA A 79 16.30 12.05 27.97
C ALA A 79 16.31 13.19 26.93
N ALA A 80 15.16 13.81 26.71
CA ALA A 80 15.07 14.97 25.83
C ALA A 80 16.11 16.01 26.29
N PRO A 81 16.86 16.64 25.37
CA PRO A 81 17.77 17.71 25.75
C PRO A 81 16.97 18.76 26.55
N PRO A 82 17.52 19.28 27.65
CA PRO A 82 16.81 20.26 28.48
C PRO A 82 16.36 21.43 27.61
N PRO A 83 15.15 21.97 27.84
CA PRO A 83 14.69 23.14 27.09
C PRO A 83 15.72 24.27 27.22
N PRO A 84 15.94 25.07 26.17
CA PRO A 84 16.82 26.22 26.25
C PRO A 84 16.37 27.12 27.41
N PRO A 85 17.30 27.71 28.18
CA PRO A 85 16.95 28.57 29.29
C PRO A 85 16.04 29.71 28.80
N PRO A 86 15.02 30.12 29.58
CA PRO A 86 14.14 31.19 29.17
C PRO A 86 14.96 32.46 28.90
N PRO A 87 14.63 33.23 27.85
CA PRO A 87 15.31 34.48 27.58
C PRO A 87 15.19 35.41 28.81
N PRO A 88 16.24 36.18 29.13
CA PRO A 88 16.20 37.10 30.26
C PRO A 88 15.02 38.08 30.10
N PRO A 89 14.32 38.42 31.19
CA PRO A 89 13.17 39.31 31.11
C PRO A 89 13.59 40.64 30.49
N ALA A 90 12.91 41.04 29.43
CA ALA A 90 13.09 42.34 28.82
C ALA A 90 12.81 43.44 29.86
N PRO A 91 13.61 44.52 29.90
CA PRO A 91 13.39 45.61 30.85
C PRO A 91 12.00 46.20 30.64
N GLN A 92 11.17 46.12 31.68
CA GLN A 92 9.85 46.72 31.70
C GLN A 92 10.02 48.24 31.68
N HIS A 93 9.84 48.87 30.51
CA HIS A 93 9.61 50.31 30.47
C HIS A 93 8.33 50.62 31.24
N ALA A 94 8.49 51.35 32.34
CA ALA A 94 7.41 51.81 33.20
C ALA A 94 6.33 52.51 32.36
N ARG A 95 5.17 51.87 32.20
CA ARG A 95 3.98 52.52 31.68
C ARG A 95 3.49 53.50 32.74
N LYS A 96 3.46 54.79 32.41
CA LYS A 96 2.80 55.83 33.19
C LYS A 96 1.34 55.43 33.47
N ALA A 97 0.95 55.50 34.74
CA ALA A 97 -0.39 55.22 35.21
C ALA A 97 -1.41 56.24 34.66
N ALA A 98 -2.57 55.75 34.23
CA ALA A 98 -3.78 56.54 34.00
C ALA A 98 -4.66 56.54 35.27
N PRO A 99 -5.51 57.56 35.49
CA PRO A 99 -6.27 57.72 36.75
C PRO A 99 -7.47 56.75 36.86
N PRO A 100 -7.95 56.46 38.09
CA PRO A 100 -8.97 55.44 38.34
C PRO A 100 -10.41 55.95 38.16
N GLN A 101 -11.29 55.07 37.64
CA GLN A 101 -12.75 55.20 37.75
C GLN A 101 -13.28 54.35 38.92
N PRO A 102 -14.34 54.79 39.63
CA PRO A 102 -14.81 54.11 40.84
C PRO A 102 -15.75 52.92 40.57
N ALA A 103 -15.77 52.05 41.58
CA ALA A 103 -16.34 50.71 41.63
C ALA A 103 -17.87 50.64 41.79
N ALA A 104 -18.44 49.49 41.39
CA ALA A 104 -19.66 48.93 41.99
C ALA A 104 -19.70 47.39 41.89
N SER A 105 -19.52 46.75 43.06
CA SER A 105 -20.19 45.58 43.65
C SER A 105 -20.39 44.23 42.91
N GLN A 106 -19.86 43.18 43.55
CA GLN A 106 -20.20 41.73 43.51
C GLN A 106 -21.51 41.39 44.31
N PRO A 107 -21.94 40.11 44.52
CA PRO A 107 -22.19 38.98 43.58
C PRO A 107 -23.49 38.14 43.89
N GLU A 108 -23.68 37.04 43.11
CA GLU A 108 -24.43 35.77 43.38
C GLU A 108 -25.98 35.70 43.30
N PRO A 109 -26.62 34.50 43.15
CA PRO A 109 -26.14 33.13 42.85
C PRO A 109 -26.95 32.32 41.77
N VAL A 110 -26.45 31.11 41.47
CA VAL A 110 -27.03 29.99 40.67
C VAL A 110 -28.32 29.39 41.25
N PRO A 111 -29.15 28.72 40.42
CA PRO A 111 -29.41 27.30 40.71
C PRO A 111 -29.60 26.34 39.50
N SER A 112 -29.14 25.11 39.73
CA SER A 112 -29.71 23.77 39.43
C SER A 112 -30.12 23.30 38.01
N ALA A 113 -29.54 22.15 37.64
CA ALA A 113 -29.95 21.21 36.59
C ALA A 113 -31.35 20.60 36.83
N PRO A 114 -31.95 19.97 35.79
CA PRO A 114 -31.90 18.51 35.73
C PRO A 114 -31.71 17.90 34.33
N GLU A 115 -31.27 16.64 34.32
CA GLU A 115 -31.11 15.71 33.18
C GLU A 115 -32.42 14.89 32.96
N PRO A 116 -32.47 13.87 32.08
CA PRO A 116 -32.82 13.88 30.65
C PRO A 116 -34.19 13.23 30.33
N GLN A 117 -34.72 13.49 29.13
CA GLN A 117 -35.75 12.64 28.51
C GLN A 117 -35.51 12.48 27.01
N ALA A 118 -35.36 11.22 26.58
CA ALA A 118 -35.80 10.71 25.27
C ALA A 118 -37.12 9.94 25.53
N PRO A 119 -38.06 9.74 24.56
CA PRO A 119 -37.76 8.94 23.37
C PRO A 119 -38.55 9.25 22.06
N ALA A 120 -38.08 8.60 20.98
CA ALA A 120 -38.83 7.94 19.89
C ALA A 120 -39.66 8.76 18.87
N SER A 121 -39.19 8.75 17.62
CA SER A 121 -39.76 8.02 16.44
C SER A 121 -39.10 8.58 15.17
N ALA A 122 -38.39 7.81 14.33
CA ALA A 122 -38.90 6.89 13.30
C ALA A 122 -39.97 7.62 12.44
N VAL A 123 -39.81 7.90 11.13
CA VAL A 123 -39.29 7.10 10.01
C VAL A 123 -38.98 8.07 8.85
N GLU A 124 -37.79 7.99 8.26
CA GLU A 124 -37.66 8.12 6.79
C GLU A 124 -36.42 7.34 6.35
N GLN A 125 -36.59 6.01 6.34
CA GLN A 125 -35.84 5.12 5.48
C GLN A 125 -36.29 5.38 4.04
N ALA A 126 -35.35 5.75 3.18
CA ALA A 126 -35.09 5.10 1.88
C ALA A 126 -34.23 6.01 0.98
N ASP A 127 -32.90 5.99 1.15
CA ASP A 127 -31.94 5.96 0.02
C ASP A 127 -30.48 5.87 0.53
N ALA A 128 -30.06 4.74 1.09
CA ALA A 128 -28.68 4.59 1.59
C ALA A 128 -28.13 3.16 1.44
N ALA A 129 -28.60 2.44 0.42
CA ALA A 129 -28.14 1.10 0.08
C ALA A 129 -27.45 1.02 -1.30
N SER A 130 -26.99 2.15 -1.86
CA SER A 130 -26.34 2.20 -3.18
C SER A 130 -25.10 3.12 -3.28
N GLN A 131 -24.39 3.42 -2.18
CA GLN A 131 -23.21 4.32 -2.27
C GLN A 131 -21.91 3.86 -1.56
N ALA A 132 -21.93 2.88 -0.64
CA ALA A 132 -20.69 2.39 -0.02
C ALA A 132 -19.99 1.26 -0.80
N ALA A 133 -20.55 0.84 -1.94
CA ALA A 133 -19.95 -0.12 -2.89
C ALA A 133 -19.79 0.44 -4.32
N SER A 134 -20.17 1.70 -4.54
CA SER A 134 -20.16 2.35 -5.87
C SER A 134 -19.31 3.63 -5.95
N GLU A 135 -18.76 4.17 -4.87
CA GLU A 135 -17.77 5.27 -4.94
C GLU A 135 -16.34 4.80 -5.17
N THR A 136 -16.19 3.63 -5.78
CA THR A 136 -15.09 3.41 -6.71
C THR A 136 -15.63 2.62 -7.89
N LEU A 137 -15.98 3.35 -8.96
CA LEU A 137 -16.19 2.92 -10.36
C LEU A 137 -17.52 3.46 -10.93
N ALA A 138 -17.51 4.71 -11.42
CA ALA A 138 -18.20 5.10 -12.65
C ALA A 138 -17.90 6.56 -13.01
N ALA A 139 -16.81 6.80 -13.73
CA ALA A 139 -16.77 7.90 -14.70
C ALA A 139 -15.76 7.55 -15.80
N SER A 140 -16.34 7.34 -16.99
CA SER A 140 -15.74 7.43 -18.32
C SER A 140 -15.28 6.13 -18.98
N ALA A 141 -16.23 5.53 -19.71
CA ALA A 141 -15.99 4.87 -21.00
C ALA A 141 -16.73 5.68 -22.10
N PRO A 142 -16.30 5.60 -23.37
CA PRO A 142 -16.05 6.79 -24.19
C PRO A 142 -17.17 7.12 -25.19
N ALA A 143 -17.21 8.38 -25.64
CA ALA A 143 -17.90 8.77 -26.87
C ALA A 143 -16.90 8.76 -28.04
N SER A 144 -17.25 7.98 -29.06
CA SER A 144 -16.57 7.86 -30.34
C SER A 144 -16.42 9.19 -31.09
N ALA A 145 -15.28 9.39 -31.73
CA ALA A 145 -15.20 10.06 -33.03
C ALA A 145 -14.10 9.41 -33.87
N SER A 146 -14.54 8.86 -34.99
CA SER A 146 -13.75 8.29 -36.08
C SER A 146 -13.24 9.41 -37.00
N ALA A 147 -11.98 9.34 -37.43
CA ALA A 147 -11.55 9.79 -38.76
C ALA A 147 -10.24 9.10 -39.15
N ALA A 148 -10.21 8.60 -40.37
CA ALA A 148 -9.19 7.73 -40.97
C ALA A 148 -8.17 8.48 -41.86
N SER A 149 -6.98 7.89 -42.03
CA SER A 149 -6.20 7.68 -43.29
C SER A 149 -4.71 7.48 -42.95
N GLN A 150 -4.09 6.32 -43.26
CA GLN A 150 -3.32 6.00 -44.49
C GLN A 150 -2.25 7.04 -44.84
N ALA A 151 -1.01 6.76 -45.23
CA ALA A 151 -0.11 5.61 -45.45
C ALA A 151 1.33 6.24 -45.39
N VAL A 152 2.50 5.59 -45.36
CA VAL A 152 3.13 4.68 -46.33
C VAL A 152 4.45 4.17 -45.70
N ALA A 153 4.85 2.97 -46.11
CA ALA A 153 6.06 2.20 -45.88
C ALA A 153 7.43 2.92 -45.87
N ALA A 154 8.40 2.30 -45.17
CA ALA A 154 9.58 1.72 -45.82
C ALA A 154 10.31 0.75 -44.87
N ALA A 155 10.57 -0.45 -45.40
CA ALA A 155 11.37 -1.51 -44.79
C ALA A 155 12.86 -1.25 -44.99
N SER A 156 13.70 -1.78 -44.09
CA SER A 156 15.07 -2.24 -44.41
C SER A 156 15.66 -3.05 -43.24
N GLU A 157 15.92 -4.32 -43.51
CA GLU A 157 16.85 -5.24 -42.83
C GLU A 157 17.41 -6.15 -43.96
N PRO A 158 18.51 -6.91 -43.81
CA PRO A 158 19.72 -6.79 -42.97
C PRO A 158 21.00 -6.74 -43.84
N ALA A 159 22.16 -6.47 -43.23
CA ALA A 159 23.45 -6.85 -43.80
C ALA A 159 24.44 -7.31 -42.72
N GLN A 160 24.85 -8.58 -42.81
CA GLN A 160 26.04 -9.20 -42.21
C GLN A 160 26.51 -10.29 -43.20
N PRO A 161 27.73 -10.87 -43.10
CA PRO A 161 28.91 -10.53 -42.29
C PRO A 161 30.21 -10.51 -43.12
N ALA A 162 31.31 -10.05 -42.52
CA ALA A 162 32.67 -10.33 -43.00
C ALA A 162 33.47 -11.05 -41.91
N ALA A 163 34.06 -12.17 -42.29
CA ALA A 163 34.85 -13.09 -41.49
C ALA A 163 36.30 -12.61 -41.32
N VAL A 164 36.91 -12.93 -40.18
CA VAL A 164 38.36 -13.15 -40.07
C VAL A 164 38.60 -14.32 -39.11
N GLU A 165 39.47 -15.23 -39.54
CA GLU A 165 39.79 -16.53 -38.94
C GLU A 165 40.67 -16.46 -37.67
N ALA A 166 40.40 -17.45 -36.81
CA ALA A 166 41.31 -18.32 -36.05
C ALA A 166 42.61 -17.77 -35.42
N SER A 167 42.69 -17.89 -34.09
CA SER A 167 43.82 -18.55 -33.40
C SER A 167 43.41 -18.96 -31.98
N ALA A 168 43.47 -20.26 -31.69
CA ALA A 168 43.58 -20.80 -30.33
C ALA A 168 45.08 -20.94 -30.01
N PRO A 169 45.47 -20.82 -28.72
CA PRO A 169 45.75 -22.05 -27.99
C PRO A 169 45.34 -22.04 -26.50
N GLU A 170 44.97 -23.24 -26.06
CA GLU A 170 45.43 -23.95 -24.86
C GLU A 170 45.33 -23.32 -23.45
N VAL A 171 44.45 -23.96 -22.69
CA VAL A 171 44.38 -24.19 -21.23
C VAL A 171 45.60 -23.76 -20.41
N ALA A 172 45.37 -22.82 -19.47
CA ALA A 172 46.11 -22.74 -18.23
C ALA A 172 45.14 -22.44 -17.09
N ALA A 173 44.78 -23.49 -16.36
CA ALA A 173 44.08 -23.39 -15.09
C ALA A 173 45.02 -22.73 -14.07
N ALA A 174 44.84 -21.43 -13.85
CA ALA A 174 45.33 -20.73 -12.68
C ALA A 174 44.13 -20.47 -11.77
N SER A 175 44.02 -21.31 -10.74
CA SER A 175 43.14 -21.10 -9.60
C SER A 175 43.53 -19.77 -8.95
N ALA A 176 42.85 -18.69 -9.34
CA ALA A 176 42.87 -17.45 -8.61
C ALA A 176 42.12 -17.71 -7.31
N ALA A 177 42.89 -17.96 -6.26
CA ALA A 177 42.42 -18.03 -4.90
C ALA A 177 41.43 -16.89 -4.66
N SER A 178 40.17 -17.26 -4.42
CA SER A 178 39.17 -16.34 -3.90
C SER A 178 39.69 -15.85 -2.56
N GLN A 179 40.32 -14.68 -2.57
CA GLN A 179 40.57 -13.93 -1.36
C GLN A 179 39.21 -13.73 -0.69
N PRO A 180 39.10 -13.94 0.64
CA PRO A 180 37.88 -13.59 1.34
C PRO A 180 37.68 -12.09 1.12
N ALA A 181 36.57 -11.72 0.46
CA ALA A 181 36.16 -10.33 0.34
C ALA A 181 36.05 -9.78 1.76
N ALA A 182 37.03 -8.95 2.14
CA ALA A 182 36.96 -8.18 3.36
C ALA A 182 35.71 -7.29 3.24
N ASP A 183 34.82 -7.46 4.21
CA ASP A 183 33.54 -6.79 4.34
C ASP A 183 33.71 -5.26 4.22
N THR A 184 33.48 -4.76 3.01
CA THR A 184 33.41 -3.34 2.64
C THR A 184 31.95 -2.94 2.39
N ASP A 185 30.98 -3.78 2.79
CA ASP A 185 29.57 -3.73 2.40
C ASP A 185 28.75 -2.70 3.22
N ARG A 186 29.29 -1.50 3.41
CA ARG A 186 28.52 -0.31 3.81
C ARG A 186 28.36 0.62 2.61
N PRO A 187 27.47 0.28 1.65
CA PRO A 187 27.23 1.16 0.54
C PRO A 187 26.80 2.53 1.08
N PHE A 188 27.49 3.57 0.60
CA PHE A 188 27.24 4.97 0.97
C PHE A 188 27.42 5.28 2.48
N GLY A 189 28.26 4.51 3.17
CA GLY A 189 28.64 4.73 4.57
C GLY A 189 27.53 4.40 5.58
N PHE A 190 26.48 3.71 5.16
CA PHE A 190 25.39 3.25 6.02
C PHE A 190 25.32 1.72 6.02
N ASP A 191 25.08 1.16 7.21
CA ASP A 191 24.93 -0.28 7.41
C ASP A 191 23.46 -0.66 7.28
N TRP A 192 23.05 -0.99 6.05
CA TRP A 192 21.68 -1.41 5.76
C TRP A 192 21.44 -2.83 6.29
N PRO A 193 20.40 -3.07 7.12
CA PRO A 193 20.08 -4.41 7.56
C PRO A 193 19.77 -5.31 6.36
N GLN A 194 20.21 -6.57 6.41
CA GLN A 194 19.93 -7.56 5.36
C GLN A 194 18.43 -7.88 5.30
N ALA A 195 17.80 -8.06 6.46
CA ALA A 195 16.35 -8.15 6.58
C ALA A 195 15.87 -7.64 7.93
N THR A 196 14.69 -7.02 7.93
CA THR A 196 14.01 -6.56 9.14
C THR A 196 12.52 -6.86 9.01
N ARG A 197 11.92 -7.44 10.05
CA ARG A 197 10.48 -7.73 10.10
C ARG A 197 9.83 -7.10 11.31
N ILE A 198 8.73 -6.41 11.09
CA ILE A 198 7.93 -5.75 12.12
C ILE A 198 6.50 -6.29 12.04
N ARG A 199 5.97 -6.75 13.18
CA ARG A 199 4.57 -7.19 13.29
C ARG A 199 3.76 -6.20 14.10
N TYR A 200 2.54 -5.97 13.65
CA TYR A 200 1.59 -5.06 14.27
C TYR A 200 0.30 -5.78 14.59
N ARG A 201 -0.28 -5.42 15.73
CA ARG A 201 -1.70 -5.65 16.00
C ARG A 201 -2.50 -4.46 15.47
N LEU A 202 -3.62 -4.74 14.82
CA LEU A 202 -4.53 -3.72 14.32
C LEU A 202 -5.80 -3.70 15.16
N LYS A 203 -6.21 -2.50 15.54
CA LYS A 203 -7.56 -2.18 16.01
C LYS A 203 -8.12 -1.05 15.17
N GLY A 204 -9.41 -1.07 14.89
CA GLY A 204 -10.01 -0.02 14.07
C GLY A 204 -11.51 0.07 14.26
N ASN A 205 -12.10 0.99 13.51
CA ASN A 205 -13.53 1.09 13.37
C ASN A 205 -13.88 1.25 11.89
N TYR A 206 -14.73 0.36 11.39
CA TYR A 206 -15.31 0.42 10.06
C TYR A 206 -16.71 -0.17 10.12
N ARG A 207 -17.70 0.71 10.39
CA ARG A 207 -19.10 0.31 10.65
C ARG A 207 -19.22 -0.67 11.85
N GLY A 208 -18.35 -0.51 12.83
CA GLY A 208 -18.16 -1.41 13.97
C GLY A 208 -16.68 -1.64 14.25
N GLU A 209 -16.39 -2.14 15.45
CA GLU A 209 -15.02 -2.46 15.86
C GLU A 209 -14.44 -3.56 14.97
N VAL A 210 -13.22 -3.36 14.49
CA VAL A 210 -12.48 -4.33 13.68
C VAL A 210 -11.12 -4.61 14.28
N HIS A 211 -10.67 -5.85 14.11
CA HIS A 211 -9.38 -6.32 14.57
C HIS A 211 -8.62 -6.93 13.39
N GLY A 212 -7.30 -6.91 13.49
CA GLY A 212 -6.46 -7.47 12.45
C GLY A 212 -5.00 -7.52 12.85
N LYS A 213 -4.17 -7.75 11.85
CA LYS A 213 -2.72 -7.79 11.97
C LYS A 213 -2.09 -7.18 10.74
N ALA A 214 -0.87 -6.70 10.90
CA ALA A 214 -0.04 -6.35 9.77
C ALA A 214 1.40 -6.83 9.98
N GLU A 215 2.09 -7.06 8.86
CA GLU A 215 3.51 -7.38 8.82
C GLU A 215 4.18 -6.46 7.81
N VAL A 216 5.32 -5.88 8.20
CA VAL A 216 6.21 -5.13 7.32
C VAL A 216 7.53 -5.87 7.26
N GLU A 217 7.98 -6.20 6.06
CA GLU A 217 9.20 -6.93 5.80
C GLU A 217 10.10 -6.11 4.87
N TRP A 218 11.31 -5.81 5.33
CA TRP A 218 12.40 -5.26 4.52
C TRP A 218 13.38 -6.39 4.21
N LEU A 219 13.80 -6.47 2.95
CA LEU A 219 14.75 -7.45 2.43
C LEU A 219 15.75 -6.74 1.53
N ARG A 220 17.03 -7.12 1.62
CA ARG A 220 18.11 -6.56 0.82
C ARG A 220 19.02 -7.67 0.30
N GLN A 221 19.49 -7.53 -0.93
CA GLN A 221 20.57 -8.31 -1.51
C GLN A 221 21.51 -7.37 -2.29
N GLY A 222 22.69 -7.08 -1.74
CA GLY A 222 23.60 -6.08 -2.35
C GLY A 222 22.96 -4.69 -2.35
N LEU A 223 22.75 -4.08 -3.52
CA LEU A 223 22.02 -2.80 -3.63
C LEU A 223 20.54 -2.99 -3.95
N HIS A 224 20.10 -4.20 -4.29
CA HIS A 224 18.70 -4.49 -4.56
C HIS A 224 17.93 -4.63 -3.25
N TYR A 225 16.74 -4.05 -3.18
CA TYR A 225 15.86 -4.18 -2.02
C TYR A 225 14.43 -4.55 -2.41
N GLN A 226 13.73 -5.12 -1.44
CA GLN A 226 12.28 -5.29 -1.47
C GLN A 226 11.66 -4.89 -0.13
N VAL A 227 10.48 -4.29 -0.19
CA VAL A 227 9.61 -4.03 0.96
C VAL A 227 8.27 -4.69 0.72
N HIS A 228 7.80 -5.49 1.67
CA HIS A 228 6.47 -6.07 1.65
C HIS A 228 5.67 -5.61 2.87
N VAL A 229 4.42 -5.22 2.64
CA VAL A 229 3.47 -4.84 3.67
C VAL A 229 2.21 -5.67 3.48
N ASP A 230 1.95 -6.56 4.43
CA ASP A 230 0.76 -7.39 4.48
C ASP A 230 -0.17 -6.87 5.57
N LEU A 231 -1.39 -6.50 5.20
CA LEU A 231 -2.45 -6.06 6.11
C LEU A 231 -3.64 -7.01 5.98
N ASP A 232 -4.08 -7.54 7.12
CA ASP A 232 -5.26 -8.40 7.22
C ASP A 232 -6.21 -7.84 8.28
N VAL A 233 -7.39 -7.40 7.84
CA VAL A 233 -8.48 -6.94 8.71
C VAL A 233 -9.57 -8.01 8.67
N ALA A 234 -9.73 -8.71 9.79
CA ALA A 234 -10.47 -9.96 9.88
C ALA A 234 -11.84 -9.89 9.21
N LEU A 235 -12.06 -10.72 8.18
CA LEU A 235 -13.31 -10.86 7.42
C LEU A 235 -13.79 -9.60 6.68
N VAL A 236 -13.06 -8.48 6.71
CA VAL A 236 -13.43 -7.25 6.00
C VAL A 236 -12.64 -7.13 4.70
N PHE A 237 -11.31 -7.07 4.81
CA PHE A 237 -10.42 -7.00 3.66
C PHE A 237 -8.98 -7.37 4.02
N SER A 238 -8.22 -7.71 2.99
CA SER A 238 -6.77 -7.80 3.04
C SER A 238 -6.17 -6.84 2.01
N ARG A 239 -5.01 -6.30 2.33
CA ARG A 239 -4.23 -5.42 1.46
C ARG A 239 -2.79 -5.87 1.51
N ARG A 240 -2.18 -6.11 0.36
CA ARG A 240 -0.75 -6.36 0.22
C ARG A 240 -0.13 -5.26 -0.62
N VAL A 241 1.00 -4.76 -0.18
CA VAL A 241 1.77 -3.77 -0.92
C VAL A 241 3.20 -4.25 -1.01
N SER A 242 3.79 -4.18 -2.20
CA SER A 242 5.18 -4.54 -2.42
C SER A 242 5.90 -3.44 -3.19
N SER A 243 7.14 -3.17 -2.81
CA SER A 243 8.05 -2.31 -3.57
C SER A 243 9.38 -3.04 -3.82
N ASP A 244 9.92 -2.87 -5.02
CA ASP A 244 11.21 -3.38 -5.47
C ASP A 244 12.03 -2.22 -6.05
N GLY A 245 13.30 -2.12 -5.66
CA GLY A 245 14.13 -1.00 -6.10
C GLY A 245 15.62 -1.16 -5.82
N GLN A 246 16.35 -0.06 -5.91
CA GLN A 246 17.79 0.00 -5.66
C GLN A 246 18.12 0.95 -4.52
N ILE A 247 19.17 0.64 -3.78
CA ILE A 247 19.79 1.50 -2.79
C ILE A 247 20.81 2.39 -3.51
N THR A 248 20.69 3.69 -3.30
CA THR A 248 21.53 4.73 -3.90
C THR A 248 22.18 5.58 -2.82
N ALA A 249 23.07 6.50 -3.21
CA ALA A 249 23.67 7.45 -2.28
C ALA A 249 22.65 8.33 -1.55
N SER A 250 21.51 8.61 -2.19
CA SER A 250 20.39 9.37 -1.64
C SER A 250 19.39 8.56 -0.81
N GLY A 251 19.58 7.24 -0.70
CA GLY A 251 18.62 6.32 -0.08
C GLY A 251 17.93 5.43 -1.11
N LEU A 252 16.66 5.12 -0.90
CA LEU A 252 15.92 4.18 -1.75
C LEU A 252 15.47 4.83 -3.07
N ALA A 253 15.60 4.08 -4.16
CA ALA A 253 15.07 4.39 -5.47
C ALA A 253 14.15 3.23 -5.92
N PRO A 254 12.83 3.35 -5.70
CA PRO A 254 11.86 2.37 -6.18
C PRO A 254 11.92 2.24 -7.70
N ARG A 255 11.65 1.03 -8.20
CA ARG A 255 11.52 0.72 -9.63
C ARG A 255 10.14 0.17 -9.96
N HIS A 256 9.60 -0.66 -9.07
CA HIS A 256 8.33 -1.33 -9.25
C HIS A 256 7.55 -1.32 -7.94
N PHE A 257 6.28 -0.95 -8.02
CA PHE A 257 5.36 -0.99 -6.89
C PHE A 257 4.08 -1.71 -7.28
N VAL A 258 3.59 -2.57 -6.40
CA VAL A 258 2.35 -3.33 -6.58
C VAL A 258 1.48 -3.19 -5.34
N GLU A 259 0.20 -2.91 -5.54
CA GLU A 259 -0.84 -3.04 -4.52
C GLU A 259 -1.84 -4.11 -4.95
N GLU A 260 -2.18 -4.99 -4.01
CA GLU A 260 -3.25 -5.96 -4.13
C GLU A 260 -4.25 -5.77 -2.98
N VAL A 261 -5.52 -5.50 -3.31
CA VAL A 261 -6.60 -5.38 -2.33
C VAL A 261 -7.67 -6.43 -2.60
N LYS A 262 -8.03 -7.20 -1.59
CA LYS A 262 -9.11 -8.18 -1.64
C LYS A 262 -10.08 -7.94 -0.50
N ALA A 263 -11.33 -7.67 -0.82
CA ALA A 263 -12.41 -7.54 0.15
C ALA A 263 -13.38 -8.73 0.04
N THR A 264 -14.06 -9.08 1.12
CA THR A 264 -14.82 -10.35 1.26
C THR A 264 -15.88 -10.57 0.18
N MET A 265 -16.45 -9.50 -0.39
CA MET A 265 -17.47 -9.58 -1.46
C MET A 265 -16.99 -9.05 -2.81
N PHE A 266 -15.71 -8.72 -2.97
CA PHE A 266 -15.20 -8.12 -4.20
C PHE A 266 -14.02 -8.89 -4.75
N SER A 267 -13.83 -8.80 -6.07
CA SER A 267 -12.66 -9.39 -6.73
C SER A 267 -11.38 -8.73 -6.25
N LEU A 268 -10.29 -9.49 -6.35
CA LEU A 268 -8.94 -8.97 -6.16
C LEU A 268 -8.71 -7.79 -7.13
N ARG A 269 -8.34 -6.63 -6.59
CA ARG A 269 -7.86 -5.51 -7.40
C ARG A 269 -6.35 -5.40 -7.25
N LYS A 270 -5.68 -5.36 -8.40
CA LYS A 270 -4.23 -5.20 -8.51
C LYS A 270 -3.93 -3.88 -9.22
N GLN A 271 -3.06 -3.07 -8.63
CA GLN A 271 -2.62 -1.80 -9.18
C GLN A 271 -1.10 -1.73 -9.12
N ARG A 272 -0.47 -1.02 -10.05
CA ARG A 272 0.99 -0.96 -10.16
C ARG A 272 1.47 0.45 -10.45
N ILE A 273 2.69 0.76 -10.05
CA ILE A 273 3.40 1.98 -10.45
C ILE A 273 4.79 1.55 -10.92
N GLU A 274 5.17 2.02 -12.10
CA GLU A 274 6.51 1.79 -12.65
C GLU A 274 7.32 3.09 -12.56
N PHE A 275 8.53 3.00 -12.02
CA PHE A 275 9.43 4.13 -11.86
C PHE A 275 10.55 4.02 -12.89
N GLY A 276 10.63 5.00 -13.78
CA GLY A 276 11.73 5.18 -14.71
C GLY A 276 12.60 6.39 -14.33
N ASP A 277 13.74 6.48 -15.01
CA ASP A 277 14.74 7.54 -14.77
C ASP A 277 14.26 8.94 -15.19
N GLU A 278 13.34 9.02 -16.14
CA GLU A 278 12.77 10.29 -16.63
C GLU A 278 11.28 10.44 -16.27
N GLU A 279 10.53 9.34 -16.33
CA GLU A 279 9.09 9.31 -16.12
C GLU A 279 8.66 8.18 -15.19
N VAL A 280 7.57 8.42 -14.47
CA VAL A 280 6.88 7.42 -13.64
C VAL A 280 5.54 7.14 -14.28
N THR A 281 5.19 5.87 -14.45
CA THR A 281 3.86 5.44 -14.93
C THR A 281 2.99 5.14 -13.73
N LEU A 282 1.98 5.99 -13.51
CA LEU A 282 1.01 5.85 -12.42
C LEU A 282 0.06 4.67 -12.66
N ALA A 283 -0.66 4.25 -11.61
CA ALA A 283 -1.60 3.13 -11.67
C ALA A 283 -2.78 3.33 -12.64
N ASN A 284 -3.06 4.57 -13.07
CA ASN A 284 -4.04 4.87 -14.10
C ASN A 284 -3.44 4.94 -15.52
N GLY A 285 -2.17 4.56 -15.69
CA GLY A 285 -1.41 4.63 -16.95
C GLY A 285 -0.87 6.01 -17.31
N THR A 286 -1.14 7.06 -16.51
CA THR A 286 -0.61 8.40 -16.77
C THR A 286 0.89 8.43 -16.51
N ARG A 287 1.65 9.01 -17.44
CA ARG A 287 3.08 9.25 -17.28
C ARG A 287 3.34 10.67 -16.81
N VAL A 288 4.26 10.80 -15.88
CA VAL A 288 4.59 12.06 -15.21
C VAL A 288 6.09 12.12 -14.97
N PRO A 289 6.73 13.31 -15.06
CA PRO A 289 8.16 13.43 -14.83
C PRO A 289 8.57 12.93 -13.44
N THR A 290 9.64 12.15 -13.38
CA THR A 290 10.21 11.66 -12.12
C THR A 290 10.78 12.81 -11.28
N ARG A 291 11.04 12.53 -10.00
CA ARG A 291 11.65 13.48 -9.07
C ARG A 291 12.74 12.78 -8.27
N ALA A 292 13.81 13.51 -7.97
CA ALA A 292 14.86 12.99 -7.11
C ALA A 292 14.29 12.56 -5.75
N GLY A 293 14.67 11.35 -5.30
CA GLY A 293 14.23 10.79 -4.02
C GLY A 293 12.75 10.38 -3.97
N LEU A 294 12.07 10.27 -5.12
CA LEU A 294 10.68 9.83 -5.17
C LEU A 294 10.49 8.46 -4.55
N GLN A 295 9.54 8.37 -3.62
CA GLN A 295 9.17 7.14 -2.93
C GLN A 295 7.77 6.66 -3.31
N ASP A 296 7.52 5.38 -3.06
CA ASP A 296 6.19 4.77 -3.02
C ASP A 296 5.68 4.58 -1.58
N GLU A 297 4.44 4.08 -1.45
CA GLU A 297 3.77 3.93 -0.16
C GLU A 297 4.40 2.89 0.80
N ALA A 298 5.16 1.92 0.30
CA ALA A 298 5.87 0.93 1.11
C ALA A 298 7.30 1.38 1.44
N SER A 299 8.06 1.85 0.45
CA SER A 299 9.45 2.29 0.62
C SER A 299 9.58 3.50 1.53
N GLN A 300 8.55 4.36 1.61
CA GLN A 300 8.58 5.57 2.45
C GLN A 300 8.97 5.29 3.91
N PHE A 301 8.51 4.16 4.49
CA PHE A 301 8.76 3.88 5.91
C PHE A 301 10.23 3.63 6.15
N VAL A 302 10.86 2.86 5.26
CA VAL A 302 12.29 2.54 5.34
C VAL A 302 13.14 3.77 5.00
N GLN A 303 12.73 4.57 4.00
CA GLN A 303 13.40 5.82 3.65
C GLN A 303 13.39 6.81 4.83
N LEU A 304 12.27 6.97 5.53
CA LEU A 304 12.16 7.81 6.71
C LEU A 304 13.02 7.28 7.87
N THR A 305 13.03 5.96 8.12
CA THR A 305 13.94 5.36 9.10
C THR A 305 15.41 5.65 8.76
N TYR A 306 15.81 5.47 7.50
CA TYR A 306 17.15 5.81 7.02
C TYR A 306 17.48 7.28 7.27
N GLU A 307 16.56 8.18 6.91
CA GLU A 307 16.71 9.63 7.10
C GLU A 307 16.92 9.96 8.59
N PHE A 308 16.15 9.37 9.51
CA PHE A 308 16.27 9.66 10.93
C PHE A 308 17.48 9.02 11.62
N ILE A 309 17.99 7.90 11.10
CA ILE A 309 19.26 7.35 11.59
C ILE A 309 20.43 8.25 11.14
N ARG A 310 20.39 8.74 9.89
CA ARG A 310 21.44 9.61 9.33
C ARG A 310 21.38 11.04 9.88
N HIS A 311 20.19 11.53 10.14
CA HIS A 311 19.88 12.90 10.57
C HIS A 311 18.88 12.90 11.74
N PRO A 312 19.28 12.44 12.94
CA PRO A 312 18.40 12.42 14.12
C PRO A 312 17.78 13.76 14.49
N GLU A 313 18.44 14.87 14.15
CA GLU A 313 17.96 16.23 14.35
C GLU A 313 16.67 16.55 13.57
N ARG A 314 16.38 15.80 12.50
CA ARG A 314 15.15 15.96 11.72
C ARG A 314 13.93 15.35 12.40
N LEU A 315 14.13 14.39 13.31
CA LEU A 315 13.08 13.83 14.16
C LEU A 315 12.99 14.57 15.50
N GLN A 316 12.76 15.87 15.45
CA GLN A 316 12.57 16.72 16.62
C GLN A 316 11.30 17.56 16.49
N ALA A 317 10.63 17.80 17.61
CA ALA A 317 9.38 18.57 17.63
C ALA A 317 9.55 19.94 16.97
N GLY A 318 8.60 20.32 16.10
CA GLY A 318 8.62 21.56 15.34
C GLY A 318 9.41 21.51 14.03
N GLN A 319 10.11 20.40 13.75
CA GLN A 319 10.70 20.17 12.43
C GLN A 319 9.65 19.75 11.41
N THR A 320 10.02 19.84 10.13
CA THR A 320 9.21 19.38 9.01
C THR A 320 10.03 18.43 8.14
N VAL A 321 9.42 17.34 7.71
CA VAL A 321 10.02 16.35 6.81
C VAL A 321 9.24 16.34 5.50
N THR A 322 9.93 16.58 4.38
CA THR A 322 9.32 16.60 3.05
C THR A 322 9.78 15.37 2.27
N LEU A 323 8.83 14.58 1.80
CA LEU A 323 9.06 13.37 1.03
C LEU A 323 8.32 13.47 -0.32
N PRO A 324 9.03 13.45 -1.46
CA PRO A 324 8.37 13.25 -2.75
C PRO A 324 7.76 11.84 -2.75
N LEU A 325 6.43 11.73 -2.80
CA LEU A 325 5.70 10.47 -2.63
C LEU A 325 4.70 10.31 -3.77
N VAL A 326 4.71 9.14 -4.41
CA VAL A 326 3.62 8.71 -5.28
C VAL A 326 2.72 7.75 -4.51
N ARG A 327 1.41 8.01 -4.57
CA ARG A 327 0.38 7.16 -3.96
C ARG A 327 -0.40 6.44 -5.04
N VAL A 328 -0.83 5.22 -4.78
CA VAL A 328 -1.47 4.35 -5.78
C VAL A 328 -2.75 4.95 -6.37
N ARG A 329 -3.47 5.76 -5.57
CA ARG A 329 -4.68 6.46 -6.01
C ARG A 329 -4.46 7.90 -6.46
N SER A 330 -3.23 8.41 -6.39
CA SER A 330 -2.94 9.79 -6.80
C SER A 330 -2.84 9.89 -8.32
N LYS A 331 -3.33 11.01 -8.87
CA LYS A 331 -3.19 11.36 -10.29
C LYS A 331 -1.98 12.24 -10.58
N LYS A 332 -1.27 12.67 -9.53
CA LYS A 332 -0.16 13.62 -9.57
C LYS A 332 0.91 13.26 -8.54
N LEU A 333 2.15 13.64 -8.82
CA LEU A 333 3.25 13.59 -7.86
C LEU A 333 3.23 14.88 -7.06
N GLU A 334 3.17 14.76 -5.75
CA GLU A 334 3.19 15.90 -4.84
C GLU A 334 4.15 15.63 -3.69
N PRO A 335 4.90 16.65 -3.24
CA PRO A 335 5.66 16.53 -2.02
C PRO A 335 4.69 16.36 -0.85
N PHE A 336 4.90 15.28 -0.11
CA PHE A 336 4.20 15.04 1.13
C PHE A 336 5.02 15.62 2.28
N VAL A 337 4.36 16.42 3.11
CA VAL A 337 5.03 17.20 4.15
C VAL A 337 4.48 16.73 5.49
N TYR A 338 5.36 16.23 6.36
CA TYR A 338 5.03 15.82 7.72
C TYR A 338 5.56 16.85 8.71
N ASP A 339 4.70 17.25 9.65
CA ASP A 339 5.11 18.03 10.82
C ASP A 339 5.46 17.05 11.95
N VAL A 340 6.63 17.26 12.55
CA VAL A 340 7.10 16.44 13.67
C VAL A 340 6.55 17.01 14.96
N MET A 341 5.68 16.24 15.60
CA MET A 341 5.04 16.60 16.86
C MET A 341 5.94 16.25 18.06
N PRO A 342 5.65 16.77 19.27
CA PRO A 342 6.33 16.35 20.48
C PRO A 342 6.32 14.84 20.68
N ALA A 343 7.37 14.32 21.31
CA ALA A 343 7.43 12.91 21.65
C ALA A 343 6.32 12.56 22.63
N GLU A 344 5.61 11.47 22.38
CA GLU A 344 4.58 10.92 23.27
C GLU A 344 4.82 9.45 23.58
N GLU A 345 4.27 9.00 24.71
CA GLU A 345 4.38 7.62 25.15
C GLU A 345 3.29 6.77 24.47
N ILE A 346 3.71 5.71 23.77
CA ILE A 346 2.82 4.79 23.08
C ILE A 346 2.74 3.48 23.86
N GLN A 347 1.53 3.06 24.19
CA GLN A 347 1.29 1.80 24.88
C GLN A 347 1.36 0.62 23.90
N THR A 348 2.38 -0.22 24.05
CA THR A 348 2.57 -1.43 23.25
C THR A 348 2.42 -2.68 24.12
N PRO A 349 2.21 -3.88 23.54
CA PRO A 349 2.24 -5.13 24.32
C PRO A 349 3.57 -5.41 25.03
N MET A 350 4.66 -4.76 24.61
CA MET A 350 5.98 -4.86 25.25
C MET A 350 6.19 -3.84 26.37
N GLY A 351 5.18 -3.01 26.67
CA GLY A 351 5.27 -1.87 27.58
C GLY A 351 5.28 -0.52 26.84
N PRO A 352 5.37 0.58 27.58
CA PRO A 352 5.40 1.92 27.02
C PRO A 352 6.68 2.17 26.21
N VAL A 353 6.54 2.84 25.05
CA VAL A 353 7.66 3.23 24.18
C VAL A 353 7.49 4.71 23.81
N GLN A 354 8.55 5.50 23.97
CA GLN A 354 8.58 6.90 23.54
C GLN A 354 8.71 6.98 22.02
N ALA A 355 7.84 7.74 21.36
CA ALA A 355 7.90 7.95 19.91
C ALA A 355 7.54 9.39 19.51
N PHE A 356 8.11 9.85 18.40
CA PHE A 356 7.74 11.11 17.77
C PHE A 356 6.67 10.85 16.72
N ARG A 357 5.58 11.62 16.76
CA ARG A 357 4.50 11.54 15.77
C ARG A 357 4.79 12.44 14.58
N LEU A 358 4.79 11.87 13.38
CA LEU A 358 4.74 12.56 12.11
C LEU A 358 3.27 12.71 11.70
N ALA A 359 2.77 13.94 11.71
CA ALA A 359 1.44 14.28 11.24
C ALA A 359 1.52 14.89 9.84
N PRO A 360 0.80 14.38 8.84
CA PRO A 360 0.85 14.96 7.51
C PRO A 360 0.17 16.33 7.52
N ARG A 361 0.81 17.32 6.89
CA ARG A 361 0.26 18.66 6.79
C ARG A 361 -1.00 18.61 5.92
N PRO A 362 -2.13 19.18 6.40
CA PRO A 362 -3.33 19.31 5.59
C PRO A 362 -3.03 20.08 4.31
N ASP A 363 -3.60 19.64 3.20
CA ASP A 363 -3.44 20.29 1.91
C ASP A 363 -4.78 20.23 1.18
N PRO A 364 -5.45 21.37 0.97
CA PRO A 364 -6.75 21.41 0.31
C PRO A 364 -6.68 21.00 -1.16
N SER A 365 -5.51 21.05 -1.79
CA SER A 365 -5.32 20.55 -3.15
C SER A 365 -5.22 19.02 -3.21
N ARG A 366 -5.02 18.37 -2.06
CA ARG A 366 -5.08 16.92 -1.88
C ARG A 366 -6.49 16.57 -1.43
N ASN A 367 -7.35 16.19 -2.37
CA ASN A 367 -8.64 15.56 -2.05
C ASN A 367 -8.43 14.13 -1.55
N SER A 368 -7.71 13.99 -0.43
CA SER A 368 -7.42 12.72 0.22
C SER A 368 -8.42 12.51 1.34
N GLU A 369 -9.31 11.55 1.16
CA GLU A 369 -10.21 11.12 2.24
C GLU A 369 -9.47 10.46 3.39
N TRP A 370 -8.20 10.11 3.22
CA TRP A 370 -7.41 9.35 4.19
C TRP A 370 -6.19 10.13 4.66
N ILE A 371 -5.94 10.06 5.96
CA ILE A 371 -4.80 10.64 6.67
C ILE A 371 -3.98 9.49 7.24
N LEU A 372 -2.66 9.50 7.02
CA LEU A 372 -1.72 8.54 7.58
C LEU A 372 -0.76 9.28 8.52
N GLU A 373 -0.88 9.00 9.82
CA GLU A 373 0.07 9.44 10.85
C GLU A 373 1.03 8.30 11.20
N LEU A 374 2.28 8.65 11.50
CA LEU A 374 3.36 7.70 11.75
C LEU A 374 4.06 8.02 13.07
N TRP A 375 4.46 7.00 13.82
CA TRP A 375 5.21 7.17 15.06
C TRP A 375 6.54 6.45 14.98
N PHE A 376 7.63 7.19 15.14
CA PHE A 376 8.99 6.65 15.08
C PHE A 376 9.64 6.70 16.47
N SER A 377 10.24 5.58 16.88
CA SER A 377 10.91 5.50 18.18
C SER A 377 12.43 5.40 18.03
N PRO A 378 13.20 6.39 18.53
CA PRO A 378 14.65 6.25 18.65
C PRO A 378 15.06 5.06 19.51
N GLN A 379 14.17 4.57 20.40
CA GLN A 379 14.47 3.41 21.26
C GLN A 379 14.56 2.10 20.49
N LEU A 380 13.87 2.02 19.34
CA LEU A 380 13.85 0.88 18.43
C LEU A 380 14.48 1.27 17.09
N GLU A 381 15.65 1.91 17.14
CA GLU A 381 16.47 2.25 15.96
C GLU A 381 15.72 3.08 14.92
N TYR A 382 14.85 4.00 15.37
CA TYR A 382 14.03 4.84 14.50
C TYR A 382 13.10 4.03 13.60
N LEU A 383 12.65 2.85 14.04
CA LEU A 383 11.61 2.09 13.36
C LEU A 383 10.22 2.66 13.68
N PRO A 384 9.25 2.50 12.74
CA PRO A 384 7.87 2.86 13.00
C PRO A 384 7.26 1.90 14.04
N VAL A 385 6.74 2.46 15.14
CA VAL A 385 6.15 1.68 16.25
C VAL A 385 4.62 1.76 16.26
N ARG A 386 4.06 2.75 15.58
CA ARG A 386 2.61 2.89 15.38
C ARG A 386 2.34 3.57 14.04
N LEU A 387 1.28 3.12 13.38
CA LEU A 387 0.72 3.76 12.19
C LEU A 387 -0.78 3.93 12.41
N ARG A 388 -1.30 5.12 12.14
CA ARG A 388 -2.74 5.40 12.24
C ARG A 388 -3.23 5.91 10.89
N MET A 389 -4.17 5.18 10.30
CA MET A 389 -4.87 5.60 9.11
C MET A 389 -6.31 5.95 9.48
N SER A 390 -6.75 7.17 9.20
CA SER A 390 -8.11 7.62 9.51
C SER A 390 -8.74 8.36 8.35
N ASN A 391 -10.07 8.38 8.32
CA ASN A 391 -10.77 9.26 7.41
C ASN A 391 -10.51 10.73 7.78
N ALA A 392 -10.43 11.60 6.78
CA ALA A 392 -10.25 13.03 6.94
C ALA A 392 -11.48 13.69 7.58
N ASP A 393 -12.67 13.12 7.40
CA ASP A 393 -13.88 13.49 8.13
C ASP A 393 -13.96 12.71 9.45
N PRO A 394 -13.72 13.36 10.61
CA PRO A 394 -13.76 12.69 11.90
C PRO A 394 -15.17 12.19 12.26
N ALA A 395 -16.24 12.76 11.70
CA ALA A 395 -17.62 12.35 11.99
C ALA A 395 -17.90 10.92 11.49
N LYS A 396 -17.19 10.47 10.46
CA LYS A 396 -17.30 9.09 9.97
C LYS A 396 -16.73 8.06 10.95
N ASN A 397 -15.81 8.49 11.83
CA ASN A 397 -15.12 7.63 12.79
C ASN A 397 -14.52 6.36 12.15
N ILE A 398 -14.02 6.45 10.92
CA ILE A 398 -13.40 5.31 10.24
C ILE A 398 -11.89 5.40 10.42
N TYR A 399 -11.29 4.38 11.02
CA TYR A 399 -9.85 4.34 11.23
C TYR A 399 -9.30 2.92 11.39
N ALA A 400 -8.00 2.78 11.18
CA ALA A 400 -7.18 1.64 11.55
C ALA A 400 -5.96 2.15 12.31
N ASP A 401 -5.70 1.57 13.48
CA ASP A 401 -4.59 1.88 14.36
C ASP A 401 -3.74 0.63 14.55
N LEU A 402 -2.50 0.71 14.06
CA LEU A 402 -1.53 -0.37 14.06
C LEU A 402 -0.48 -0.05 15.11
N VAL A 403 -0.32 -0.92 16.10
CA VAL A 403 0.71 -0.78 17.13
C VAL A 403 1.62 -1.99 17.07
N ILE A 404 2.93 -1.76 17.17
CA ILE A 404 3.93 -2.82 17.16
C ILE A 404 3.59 -3.88 18.23
N GLU A 405 3.61 -5.14 17.84
CA GLU A 405 3.18 -6.26 18.66
C GLU A 405 4.30 -6.77 19.58
N ARG A 406 5.52 -6.81 19.05
CA ARG A 406 6.72 -7.36 19.70
C ARG A 406 7.98 -6.75 19.09
N LEU A 407 9.15 -7.09 19.62
CA LEU A 407 10.41 -6.50 19.17
C LEU A 407 10.61 -6.82 17.68
N PRO A 408 11.09 -5.86 16.87
CA PRO A 408 11.42 -6.11 15.48
C PRO A 408 12.45 -7.23 15.37
N GLU A 409 12.30 -8.09 14.36
CA GLU A 409 13.25 -9.16 14.10
C GLU A 409 14.22 -8.75 13.00
N ARG A 410 15.45 -9.24 13.06
CA ARG A 410 16.47 -9.06 12.04
C ARG A 410 17.05 -10.40 11.59
N ALA A 411 17.43 -10.46 10.31
CA ALA A 411 18.37 -11.49 9.88
C ALA A 411 19.75 -11.20 10.45
N GLN A 412 20.49 -12.24 10.84
CA GLN A 412 21.91 -12.07 11.14
C GLN A 412 22.63 -11.76 9.84
N ALA A 413 23.49 -10.74 9.86
CA ALA A 413 24.60 -10.73 8.92
C ALA A 413 25.38 -12.03 9.14
N ALA A 414 25.69 -12.78 8.07
CA ALA A 414 26.47 -14.01 8.18
C ALA A 414 27.74 -13.69 8.98
N ALA A 415 27.83 -14.21 10.20
CA ALA A 415 29.00 -14.02 11.03
C ALA A 415 30.19 -14.62 10.28
N SER A 416 31.16 -13.81 9.88
CA SER A 416 32.41 -14.31 9.33
C SER A 416 33.01 -15.24 10.38
N ALA A 417 32.98 -16.55 10.11
CA ALA A 417 33.60 -17.53 10.99
C ALA A 417 35.08 -17.17 11.08
N GLY A 418 35.48 -16.58 12.21
CA GLY A 418 36.87 -16.26 12.49
C GLY A 418 37.70 -17.53 12.33
N SER A 419 38.76 -17.43 11.54
CA SER A 419 39.73 -18.51 11.38
C SER A 419 40.19 -18.96 12.77
N GLN A 420 39.77 -20.16 13.17
CA GLN A 420 40.35 -20.79 14.34
C GLN A 420 41.85 -20.93 14.10
N GLY A 421 42.64 -20.30 14.98
CA GLY A 421 44.08 -20.40 14.97
C GLY A 421 44.50 -21.86 14.98
N THR A 422 45.31 -22.24 14.00
CA THR A 422 46.03 -23.51 14.00
C THR A 422 46.91 -23.56 15.26
N PRO A 423 46.86 -24.63 16.07
CA PRO A 423 47.79 -24.76 17.18
C PRO A 423 49.19 -25.00 16.59
N ALA A 424 50.15 -24.18 17.01
CA ALA A 424 51.55 -24.38 16.68
C ALA A 424 52.00 -25.74 17.24
N ALA A 425 52.38 -26.65 16.35
CA ALA A 425 53.06 -27.88 16.72
C ALA A 425 54.47 -27.53 17.25
N ARG A 426 54.84 -28.14 18.36
CA ARG A 426 56.16 -28.09 18.96
C ARG A 426 56.80 -29.47 18.86
#